data_AF-A0A7S1D528-F1
#
_entry.id   AF-A0A7S1D528-F1
#
_cell.length_a   1.000
_cell.length_b   1.000
_cell.length_c   1.000
_cell.angle_alpha   90.00
_cell.angle_beta   90.00
_cell.angle_gamma   90.00
#
_symmetry.space_group_name_H-M   'P 1'
#
loop_
_entity.id
_entity.type
_entity.pdbx_description
1 polymer ?
#
loop_
_entity_poly.entity_id
_entity_poly.type
_entity_poly.pdbx_seq_one_letter_code
_entity_poly.pdbx_strand_id
1 'polypeptide(L)'
;AFAGEYLLTVSNDQTCRLWAPVKSVSEKEVWLELARPQVHGYDLAAITSVSTQHHRHTIVTGADEKEIRVFDAPLSTVQILEQAANCATNGDKASRVDRAYIPSLGLSNKASADDGAEADLEGRDKSANSALPLERDLGAVSLWPEVRKLFGHHTEIYCLTSTLEARTNLDGNPNC
;
A
#
# COMPACT_ATOMS: atom_id res chain seq x y z
N ALA A 1 7.07 5.74 -0.85
CA ALA A 1 7.62 6.87 -0.06
C ALA A 1 8.27 7.85 -1.01
N PHE A 2 7.60 8.94 -1.37
CA PHE A 2 8.11 9.87 -2.39
C PHE A 2 9.31 10.69 -1.89
N ALA A 3 9.35 11.01 -0.59
CA ALA A 3 10.41 11.83 0.01
C ALA A 3 11.02 11.20 1.28
N GLY A 4 11.03 9.86 1.38
CA GLY A 4 11.56 9.18 2.58
C GLY A 4 10.68 9.31 3.82
N GLU A 5 9.39 9.60 3.63
CA GLU A 5 8.41 9.89 4.70
C GLU A 5 8.06 8.67 5.57
N TYR A 6 8.25 7.46 5.03
CA TYR A 6 7.96 6.20 5.69
C TYR A 6 8.76 5.07 5.04
N LEU A 7 8.90 3.95 5.75
CA LEU A 7 9.55 2.74 5.29
C LEU A 7 8.50 1.70 4.91
N LEU A 8 8.77 0.95 3.84
CA LEU A 8 7.97 -0.19 3.41
C LEU A 8 8.82 -1.44 3.51
N THR A 9 8.25 -2.52 4.04
CA THR A 9 8.91 -3.82 4.14
C THR A 9 7.98 -4.91 3.65
N VAL A 10 8.56 -5.96 3.06
CA VAL A 10 7.87 -7.22 2.75
C VAL A 10 8.58 -8.36 3.46
N SER A 11 7.87 -9.47 3.69
CA SER A 11 8.39 -10.61 4.44
C SER A 11 7.74 -11.92 4.00
N ASN A 12 8.39 -13.04 4.34
CA ASN A 12 7.89 -14.41 4.21
C ASN A 12 6.69 -14.71 5.13
N ASP A 13 6.31 -13.78 6.02
CA ASP A 13 5.04 -13.86 6.74
C ASP A 13 3.84 -13.39 5.89
N GLN A 14 4.06 -13.19 4.58
CA GLN A 14 3.04 -12.84 3.59
C GLN A 14 2.46 -11.44 3.78
N THR A 15 3.18 -10.55 4.48
CA THR A 15 2.75 -9.17 4.73
C THR A 15 3.68 -8.14 4.09
N CYS A 16 3.05 -7.12 3.49
CA CYS A 16 3.67 -5.84 3.21
C CYS A 16 3.29 -4.89 4.34
N ARG A 17 4.27 -4.25 4.97
CA ARG A 17 4.08 -3.37 6.14
C ARG A 17 4.58 -1.96 5.85
N LEU A 18 3.87 -0.98 6.38
CA LEU A 18 4.24 0.43 6.36
C LEU A 18 4.64 0.86 7.76
N TRP A 19 5.85 1.38 7.88
CA TRP A 19 6.42 1.91 9.12
C TRP A 19 6.66 3.41 8.99
N ALA A 20 6.26 4.19 9.98
CA ALA A 20 6.52 5.63 9.95
C ALA A 20 6.91 6.16 11.34
N PRO A 21 7.65 7.28 11.40
CA PRO A 21 8.00 7.92 12.66
C PRO A 21 6.76 8.55 13.29
N VAL A 22 6.51 8.25 14.57
CA VAL A 22 5.42 8.82 15.35
C VAL A 22 5.98 9.52 16.58
N LYS A 23 5.46 10.70 16.90
CA LYS A 23 5.81 11.39 18.15
C LYS A 23 5.12 10.73 19.33
N SER A 24 5.91 10.20 20.25
CA SER A 24 5.40 9.68 21.53
C SER A 24 4.98 10.81 22.47
N VAL A 25 4.27 10.45 23.55
CA VAL A 25 3.90 11.38 24.65
C VAL A 25 5.14 12.08 25.26
N SER A 26 6.31 11.46 25.15
CA SER A 26 7.58 12.02 25.62
C SER A 26 8.31 12.90 24.60
N GLU A 27 7.66 13.28 23.49
CA GLU A 27 8.24 14.00 22.34
C GLU A 27 9.42 13.29 21.66
N LYS A 28 9.66 12.01 22.01
CA LYS A 28 10.60 11.15 21.30
C LYS A 28 9.94 10.53 20.09
N GLU A 29 10.66 10.52 18.98
CA GLU A 29 10.28 9.81 17.77
C GLU A 29 10.43 8.30 17.98
N VAL A 30 9.39 7.54 17.66
CA VAL A 30 9.37 6.08 17.64
C VAL A 30 8.79 5.60 16.32
N TRP A 31 9.38 4.56 15.74
CA TRP A 31 8.89 3.98 14.49
C TRP A 31 7.86 2.91 14.79
N LEU A 32 6.66 3.08 14.22
CA LEU A 32 5.53 2.18 14.44
C LEU A 32 4.98 1.67 13.12
N GLU A 33 4.43 0.45 13.14
CA GLU A 33 3.66 -0.09 12.02
C GLU A 33 2.32 0.63 11.95
N LEU A 34 2.04 1.30 10.83
CA LEU A 34 0.81 2.08 10.64
C LEU A 34 -0.17 1.44 9.68
N ALA A 35 0.31 0.57 8.79
CA ALA A 35 -0.56 -0.15 7.85
C ALA A 35 0.08 -1.44 7.36
N ARG A 36 -0.76 -2.37 6.90
CA ARG A 36 -0.38 -3.51 6.06
C ARG A 36 -0.98 -3.33 4.67
N PRO A 37 -0.30 -2.64 3.73
CA PRO A 37 -0.82 -2.46 2.38
C PRO A 37 -1.30 -3.75 1.70
N GLN A 38 -0.62 -4.87 1.97
CA GLN A 38 -0.98 -6.18 1.45
C GLN A 38 -0.81 -7.24 2.54
N VAL A 39 -1.83 -8.06 2.73
CA VAL A 39 -1.75 -9.37 3.40
C VAL A 39 -2.09 -10.39 2.33
N HIS A 40 -1.18 -11.30 2.06
CA HIS A 40 -1.27 -12.24 0.93
C HIS A 40 -1.34 -13.69 1.41
N GLY A 41 -1.51 -14.62 0.47
CA GLY A 41 -1.40 -16.07 0.71
C GLY A 41 -0.06 -16.67 0.26
N TYR A 42 0.83 -15.85 -0.29
CA TYR A 42 2.15 -16.22 -0.79
C TYR A 42 3.22 -15.32 -0.18
N ASP A 43 4.41 -15.86 0.00
CA ASP A 43 5.57 -15.13 0.49
C ASP A 43 5.85 -13.93 -0.41
N LEU A 44 6.03 -12.75 0.20
CA LEU A 44 6.35 -11.52 -0.52
C LEU A 44 7.86 -11.37 -0.59
N ALA A 45 8.40 -11.39 -1.81
CA ALA A 45 9.83 -11.41 -2.06
C ALA A 45 10.40 -10.04 -2.43
N ALA A 46 9.58 -9.14 -3.00
CA ALA A 46 10.07 -7.86 -3.50
C ALA A 46 9.04 -6.74 -3.35
N ILE A 47 9.53 -5.51 -3.17
CA ILE A 47 8.73 -4.29 -3.14
C ILE A 47 9.50 -3.13 -3.75
N THR A 48 8.78 -2.26 -4.46
CA THR A 48 9.31 -0.97 -4.90
C THR A 48 8.22 0.10 -4.87
N SER A 49 8.61 1.37 -4.79
CA SER A 49 7.70 2.51 -4.74
C SER A 49 7.72 3.25 -6.07
N VAL A 50 6.58 3.30 -6.76
CA VAL A 50 6.39 4.10 -7.99
C VAL A 50 5.70 5.43 -7.71
N SER A 51 5.72 5.86 -6.44
CA SER A 51 5.14 7.13 -6.00
C SER A 51 5.77 8.33 -6.73
N THR A 52 4.95 9.28 -7.14
CA THR A 52 5.38 10.54 -7.79
C THR A 52 4.84 11.74 -7.02
N GLN A 53 5.18 12.96 -7.43
CA GLN A 53 4.64 14.19 -6.84
C GLN A 53 3.12 14.33 -6.98
N HIS A 54 2.53 13.74 -8.03
CA HIS A 54 1.09 13.83 -8.35
C HIS A 54 0.29 12.62 -7.89
N HIS A 55 0.96 11.48 -7.70
CA HIS A 55 0.38 10.24 -7.17
C HIS A 55 1.31 9.72 -6.08
N ARG A 56 1.13 10.23 -4.87
CA ARG A 56 1.96 9.81 -3.73
C ARG A 56 1.44 8.45 -3.27
N HIS A 57 2.26 7.64 -2.63
CA HIS A 57 1.81 6.37 -2.05
C HIS A 57 1.29 5.30 -3.03
N THR A 58 1.90 5.17 -4.21
CA THR A 58 1.73 3.98 -5.06
C THR A 58 2.94 3.06 -4.93
N ILE A 59 2.69 1.78 -4.71
CA ILE A 59 3.70 0.74 -4.51
C ILE A 59 3.44 -0.45 -5.42
N VAL A 60 4.49 -1.23 -5.63
CA VAL A 60 4.46 -2.46 -6.42
C VAL A 60 5.10 -3.56 -5.59
N THR A 61 4.41 -4.69 -5.45
CA THR A 61 4.92 -5.87 -4.74
C THR A 61 5.04 -7.06 -5.70
N GLY A 62 5.95 -7.98 -5.35
CA GLY A 62 6.14 -9.25 -6.03
C GLY A 62 6.14 -10.37 -5.00
N ALA A 63 5.45 -11.46 -5.34
CA ALA A 63 5.28 -12.63 -4.48
C ALA A 63 5.65 -13.93 -5.23
N ASP A 64 5.77 -15.03 -4.48
CA ASP A 64 6.00 -16.38 -5.02
C ASP A 64 4.86 -16.89 -5.92
N GLU A 65 3.71 -16.21 -5.89
CA GLU A 65 2.62 -16.36 -6.86
C GLU A 65 3.07 -16.10 -8.31
N LYS A 66 4.20 -15.41 -8.50
CA LYS A 66 4.69 -14.96 -9.81
C LYS A 66 3.69 -14.01 -10.46
N GLU A 67 3.10 -13.14 -9.64
CA GLU A 67 2.34 -11.97 -10.06
C GLU A 67 2.98 -10.72 -9.45
N ILE A 68 3.04 -9.65 -10.24
CA ILE A 68 3.41 -8.33 -9.77
C ILE A 68 2.12 -7.53 -9.57
N ARG A 69 1.93 -6.99 -8.37
CA ARG A 69 0.69 -6.31 -7.97
C ARG A 69 0.98 -4.85 -7.64
N VAL A 70 0.10 -3.96 -8.07
CA VAL A 70 0.21 -2.51 -7.85
C VAL A 70 -0.87 -2.09 -6.87
N PHE A 71 -0.47 -1.40 -5.81
CA PHE A 71 -1.35 -0.91 -4.76
C PHE A 71 -1.25 0.60 -4.65
N ASP A 72 -2.37 1.24 -4.34
CA ASP A 72 -2.44 2.67 -4.07
C ASP A 72 -3.01 2.91 -2.67
N ALA A 73 -2.49 3.88 -1.93
CA ALA A 73 -2.95 4.09 -0.56
C ALA A 73 -4.41 4.55 -0.50
N PRO A 74 -5.22 4.02 0.42
CA PRO A 74 -6.55 4.53 0.67
C PRO A 74 -6.49 5.84 1.45
N LEU A 75 -7.59 6.60 1.44
CA LEU A 75 -7.72 7.86 2.16
C LEU A 75 -7.44 7.69 3.66
N SER A 76 -7.89 6.60 4.27
CA SER A 76 -7.64 6.25 5.67
C SER A 76 -6.14 6.18 6.02
N THR A 77 -5.33 5.55 5.17
CA THR A 77 -3.86 5.50 5.39
C THR A 77 -3.23 6.88 5.26
N VAL A 78 -3.67 7.66 4.27
CA VAL A 78 -3.16 9.03 4.04
C VAL A 78 -3.45 9.92 5.26
N GLN A 79 -4.64 9.82 5.84
CA GLN A 79 -5.01 10.54 7.07
C GLN A 79 -4.16 10.11 8.28
N ILE A 80 -3.92 8.81 8.45
CA ILE A 80 -3.05 8.30 9.52
C ILE A 80 -1.62 8.83 9.38
N LEU A 81 -1.07 8.86 8.16
CA LEU A 81 0.28 9.37 7.91
C LEU A 81 0.43 10.86 8.18
N GLU A 82 -0.60 11.66 7.89
CA GLU A 82 -0.62 13.07 8.27
C GLU A 82 -0.64 13.25 9.78
N GLN A 83 -1.54 12.53 10.46
CA GLN A 83 -1.78 12.69 11.88
C GLN A 83 -0.63 12.16 12.74
N ALA A 84 -0.15 10.96 12.42
CA ALA A 84 0.85 10.25 13.21
C ALA A 84 2.29 10.60 12.81
N ALA A 85 2.54 10.79 11.51
CA ALA A 85 3.89 10.92 10.97
C ALA A 85 4.17 12.27 10.27
N ASN A 86 3.25 13.23 10.35
CA ASN A 86 3.38 14.57 9.76
C ASN A 86 3.78 14.55 8.27
N CYS A 87 3.29 13.55 7.53
CA CYS A 87 3.52 13.42 6.09
C CYS A 87 2.62 14.40 5.33
N ALA A 88 3.17 15.23 4.44
CA ALA A 88 2.39 16.23 3.71
C ALA A 88 1.63 15.62 2.51
N THR A 89 0.33 15.89 2.39
CA THR A 89 -0.51 15.23 1.36
C THR A 89 -0.85 16.06 0.14
N ASN A 90 -0.49 17.35 0.09
CA ASN A 90 -0.60 18.23 -1.09
C ASN A 90 -1.84 18.02 -1.99
N GLY A 91 -3.04 17.83 -1.42
CA GLY A 91 -4.29 17.69 -2.20
C GLY A 91 -4.58 16.28 -2.75
N ASP A 92 -3.80 15.27 -2.41
CA ASP A 92 -3.87 13.87 -2.87
C ASP A 92 -5.04 13.05 -2.24
N LYS A 93 -6.09 13.71 -1.77
CA LYS A 93 -7.19 13.05 -1.03
C LYS A 93 -8.43 12.82 -1.86
N ALA A 94 -8.74 13.71 -2.80
CA ALA A 94 -10.05 13.78 -3.44
C ALA A 94 -10.38 12.57 -4.34
N SER A 95 -9.36 11.90 -4.88
CA SER A 95 -9.52 10.76 -5.80
C SER A 95 -9.35 9.39 -5.14
N ARG A 96 -9.03 9.34 -3.84
CA ARG A 96 -8.75 8.08 -3.13
C ARG A 96 -10.01 7.44 -2.59
N VAL A 97 -10.06 6.12 -2.66
CA VAL A 97 -11.10 5.33 -1.99
C VAL A 97 -10.86 5.34 -0.49
N ASP A 98 -11.92 5.20 0.30
CA ASP A 98 -11.85 5.32 1.76
C ASP A 98 -10.93 4.25 2.39
N ARG A 99 -11.06 3.01 1.91
CA ARG A 99 -10.34 1.82 2.40
C ARG A 99 -10.44 0.69 1.38
N ALA A 100 -9.62 -0.34 1.58
CA ALA A 100 -9.71 -1.59 0.84
C ALA A 100 -10.37 -2.71 1.65
N TYR A 101 -10.74 -3.77 0.93
CA TYR A 101 -11.41 -4.96 1.44
C TYR A 101 -10.82 -6.20 0.76
N ILE A 102 -10.66 -7.30 1.50
CA ILE A 102 -10.30 -8.61 0.92
C ILE A 102 -11.56 -9.48 0.91
N PRO A 103 -11.97 -10.03 -0.25
CA PRO A 103 -13.05 -11.00 -0.32
C PRO A 103 -12.63 -12.36 0.26
N SER A 104 -13.56 -13.12 0.85
CA SER A 104 -13.27 -14.33 1.64
C SER A 104 -12.47 -15.41 0.89
N LEU A 105 -12.56 -15.43 -0.43
CA LEU A 105 -11.88 -16.41 -1.31
C LEU A 105 -10.83 -15.78 -2.23
N GLY A 106 -10.63 -14.45 -2.19
CA GLY A 106 -9.75 -13.77 -3.12
C GLY A 106 -8.48 -13.24 -2.46
N LEU A 107 -7.40 -13.19 -3.24
CA LEU A 107 -6.10 -12.65 -2.82
C LEU A 107 -5.87 -11.21 -3.32
N SER A 108 -6.92 -10.51 -3.73
CA SER A 108 -6.86 -9.18 -4.35
C SER A 108 -7.64 -8.21 -3.49
N ASN A 109 -6.97 -7.14 -3.07
CA ASN A 109 -7.59 -6.08 -2.28
C ASN A 109 -8.50 -5.24 -3.18
N LYS A 110 -9.79 -5.20 -2.88
CA LYS A 110 -10.83 -4.46 -3.59
C LYS A 110 -11.10 -3.11 -2.96
N ALA A 111 -11.53 -2.16 -3.79
CA ALA A 111 -11.88 -0.81 -3.38
C ALA A 111 -13.32 -0.67 -2.85
N SER A 112 -14.16 -1.70 -3.02
CA SER A 112 -15.54 -1.73 -2.54
C SER A 112 -15.81 -2.99 -1.74
N ALA A 113 -16.68 -2.89 -0.73
CA ALA A 113 -17.15 -4.03 0.06
C ALA A 113 -18.15 -4.92 -0.71
N ASP A 114 -18.82 -4.36 -1.72
CA ASP A 114 -19.84 -5.04 -2.52
C ASP A 114 -19.28 -6.24 -3.32
N ASP A 115 -17.96 -6.35 -3.43
CA ASP A 115 -17.24 -7.43 -4.13
C ASP A 115 -17.13 -8.73 -3.31
N GLY A 116 -18.04 -8.96 -2.36
CA GLY A 116 -18.07 -10.18 -1.54
C GLY A 116 -17.06 -10.18 -0.38
N ALA A 117 -16.74 -8.99 0.15
CA ALA A 117 -16.01 -8.89 1.41
C ALA A 117 -16.91 -9.29 2.59
N GLU A 118 -16.35 -10.00 3.57
CA GLU A 118 -17.01 -10.16 4.87
C GLU A 118 -17.30 -8.76 5.42
N ALA A 119 -18.57 -8.39 5.53
CA ALA A 119 -19.03 -7.17 6.16
C ALA A 119 -18.89 -7.24 7.69
N ASP A 120 -17.76 -7.73 8.20
CA ASP A 120 -17.56 -8.00 9.62
C ASP A 120 -17.25 -6.72 10.44
N LEU A 121 -17.69 -5.56 9.91
CA LEU A 121 -17.30 -4.23 10.38
C LEU A 121 -18.50 -3.28 10.53
N GLU A 122 -19.74 -3.76 10.33
CA GLU A 122 -20.96 -3.04 10.70
C GLU A 122 -21.02 -2.91 12.23
N GLY A 123 -20.40 -1.85 12.76
CA GLY A 123 -20.37 -1.56 14.21
C GLY A 123 -19.01 -1.14 14.75
N ARG A 124 -17.96 -1.12 13.92
CA ARG A 124 -16.66 -0.57 14.34
C ARG A 124 -16.76 0.95 14.35
N ASP A 125 -16.83 1.47 15.57
CA ASP A 125 -17.03 2.88 15.90
C ASP A 125 -16.10 3.76 15.04
N LYS A 126 -16.69 4.68 14.26
CA LYS A 126 -15.97 5.69 13.45
C LYS A 126 -15.22 6.72 14.32
N SER A 127 -15.04 6.41 15.61
CA SER A 127 -14.48 7.23 16.67
C SER A 127 -12.98 7.02 16.87
N ALA A 128 -12.33 6.10 16.15
CA ALA A 128 -10.89 5.85 16.24
C ALA A 128 -10.01 6.91 15.53
N ASN A 129 -10.50 8.14 15.33
CA ASN A 129 -9.79 9.24 14.67
C ASN A 129 -8.60 9.81 15.48
N SER A 130 -8.06 9.06 16.46
CA SER A 130 -6.93 9.52 17.27
C SER A 130 -6.08 8.40 17.89
N ALA A 131 -6.32 7.13 17.55
CA ALA A 131 -5.57 6.01 18.14
C ALA A 131 -4.72 5.32 17.07
N LEU A 132 -3.46 5.05 17.42
CA LEU A 132 -2.58 4.21 16.61
C LEU A 132 -3.25 2.85 16.34
N PRO A 133 -3.06 2.26 15.15
CA PRO A 133 -3.73 1.03 14.78
C PRO A 133 -3.30 -0.11 15.70
N LEU A 134 -4.28 -0.92 16.13
CA LEU A 134 -4.00 -2.16 16.85
C LEU A 134 -3.65 -3.28 15.85
N GLU A 135 -3.07 -4.38 16.34
CA GLU A 135 -2.74 -5.56 15.52
C GLU A 135 -3.94 -6.06 14.68
N ARG A 136 -5.13 -6.08 15.30
CA ARG A 136 -6.38 -6.47 14.63
C ARG A 136 -6.84 -5.51 13.52
N ASP A 137 -6.36 -4.27 13.53
CA ASP A 137 -6.71 -3.24 12.56
C ASP A 137 -5.76 -3.31 11.36
N LEU A 138 -4.48 -3.60 11.62
CA LEU A 138 -3.44 -3.71 10.61
C LEU A 138 -3.82 -4.72 9.51
N GLY A 139 -4.19 -5.95 9.88
CA GLY A 139 -4.50 -6.99 8.89
C GLY A 139 -5.87 -6.87 8.20
N ALA A 140 -6.79 -6.05 8.72
CA ALA A 140 -8.19 -6.06 8.28
C ALA A 140 -8.68 -4.75 7.65
N VAL A 141 -8.19 -3.60 8.13
CA VAL A 141 -8.72 -2.28 7.71
C VAL A 141 -7.66 -1.35 7.14
N SER A 142 -6.37 -1.66 7.28
CA SER A 142 -5.27 -0.83 6.77
C SER A 142 -4.72 -1.28 5.40
N LEU A 143 -5.46 -2.16 4.73
CA LEU A 143 -5.14 -2.71 3.41
C LEU A 143 -5.21 -1.62 2.33
N TRP A 144 -4.39 -1.74 1.29
CA TRP A 144 -4.40 -0.84 0.15
C TRP A 144 -5.14 -1.46 -1.03
N PRO A 145 -5.99 -0.72 -1.76
CA PRO A 145 -6.65 -1.24 -2.97
C PRO A 145 -5.62 -1.65 -4.01
N GLU A 146 -5.81 -2.83 -4.59
CA GLU A 146 -5.06 -3.28 -5.75
C GLU A 146 -5.63 -2.58 -6.99
N VAL A 147 -4.78 -1.82 -7.68
CA VAL A 147 -5.19 -1.01 -8.84
C VAL A 147 -4.79 -1.64 -10.18
N ARG A 148 -3.73 -2.47 -10.19
CA ARG A 148 -3.25 -3.17 -11.41
C ARG A 148 -2.53 -4.47 -11.05
N LYS A 149 -2.49 -5.37 -12.03
CA LYS A 149 -1.63 -6.55 -12.05
C LYS A 149 -0.77 -6.56 -13.31
N LEU A 150 0.47 -7.01 -13.17
CA LEU A 150 1.37 -7.25 -14.28
C LEU A 150 1.68 -8.74 -14.33
N PHE A 151 1.45 -9.31 -15.52
CA PHE A 151 1.73 -10.71 -15.85
C PHE A 151 2.90 -10.76 -16.84
N GLY A 152 3.68 -11.85 -16.85
CA GLY A 152 4.68 -12.05 -17.92
C GLY A 152 5.98 -12.78 -17.55
N HIS A 153 6.20 -13.13 -16.28
CA HIS A 153 7.31 -13.99 -15.88
C HIS A 153 6.84 -15.39 -15.48
N HIS A 154 7.61 -16.40 -15.88
CA HIS A 154 7.37 -17.81 -15.54
C HIS A 154 8.27 -18.29 -14.39
N THR A 155 9.18 -17.43 -13.95
CA THR A 155 10.21 -17.68 -12.94
C THR A 155 9.92 -16.92 -11.65
N GLU A 156 10.73 -17.16 -10.63
CA GLU A 156 10.66 -16.49 -9.33
C GLU A 156 11.00 -15.00 -9.43
N ILE A 157 10.41 -14.20 -8.55
CA ILE A 157 10.68 -12.77 -8.41
C ILE A 157 11.68 -12.59 -7.27
N TYR A 158 12.87 -12.07 -7.57
CA TYR A 158 13.87 -11.76 -6.54
C TYR A 158 13.95 -10.28 -6.19
N CYS A 159 13.70 -9.40 -7.17
CA CYS A 159 13.87 -7.96 -6.98
C CYS A 159 12.93 -7.19 -7.93
N LEU A 160 12.39 -6.10 -7.41
CA LEU A 160 11.66 -5.10 -8.20
C LEU A 160 12.39 -3.77 -8.08
N THR A 161 12.57 -3.11 -9.21
CA THR A 161 13.13 -1.76 -9.27
C THR A 161 12.18 -0.85 -10.02
N SER A 162 12.21 0.43 -9.69
CA SER A 162 11.45 1.46 -10.37
C SER A 162 12.34 2.66 -10.64
N THR A 163 11.99 3.39 -11.69
CA THR A 163 12.65 4.62 -12.12
C THR A 163 11.56 5.64 -12.44
N LEU A 164 11.88 6.93 -12.26
CA LEU A 164 10.95 8.01 -12.59
C LEU A 164 10.74 8.15 -14.11
N GLU A 165 11.75 7.79 -14.90
CA GLU A 165 11.73 7.88 -16.35
C GLU A 165 11.36 6.54 -16.98
N ALA A 166 10.30 6.52 -17.78
CA ALA A 166 10.01 5.39 -18.66
C ALA A 166 11.00 5.41 -19.83
N ARG A 167 11.91 4.44 -19.87
CA ARG A 167 12.75 4.17 -21.05
C ARG A 167 12.02 3.20 -21.96
N THR A 168 11.15 3.72 -22.82
CA THR A 168 10.65 2.94 -23.94
C THR A 168 11.64 3.09 -25.08
N ASN A 169 12.19 1.98 -25.60
CA ASN A 169 12.94 1.98 -26.87
C ASN A 169 12.03 2.28 -28.10
N LEU A 170 10.93 3.00 -27.88
CA LEU A 170 9.98 3.48 -28.88
C LEU A 170 10.27 4.96 -29.18
N ASP A 171 11.55 5.32 -29.29
CA ASP A 171 11.93 6.52 -30.02
C ASP A 171 11.58 6.25 -31.49
N GLY A 172 10.35 6.64 -31.84
CA GLY A 172 9.86 6.63 -33.20
C GLY A 172 10.82 7.41 -34.07
N ASN A 173 11.50 6.71 -34.97
CA ASN A 173 11.90 7.32 -36.22
C ASN A 173 10.61 7.58 -37.02
N PRO A 174 10.21 8.83 -37.28
CA PRO A 174 9.05 9.10 -38.14
C PRO A 174 9.31 8.77 -39.64
N ASN A 175 10.50 8.24 -39.99
CA ASN A 175 10.90 7.87 -41.35
C ASN A 175 11.34 6.40 -41.51
N CYS A 176 10.73 5.46 -40.80
CA CYS A 176 10.79 4.03 -41.16
C CYS A 176 9.39 3.44 -41.27
#